data_AF-A0A9E5ARI2-F1
#
_entry.id   AF-A0A9E5ARI2-F1
#
_cell.length_a   1.000
_cell.length_b   1.000
_cell.length_c   1.000
_cell.angle_alpha   90.00
_cell.angle_beta   90.00
_cell.angle_gamma   90.00
#
_symmetry.space_group_name_H-M   'P 1'
#
loop_
_entity.id
_entity.type
_entity.pdbx_description
1 polymer ?
#
loop_
_entity_poly.entity_id
_entity_poly.type
_entity_poly.pdbx_seq_one_letter_code
_entity_poly.pdbx_strand_id
1 'polypeptide(L)'
;MPLRFVAVSVCALSLVASGCARMVVTSELRAEPLEKPRKIVVELGERAAVDGYRSGDRFVARAWKEKRCADELRQNARGYQRTTTRAVGYSLAVEWLFGGAVAALGASGMGFTAAHGPDAGEAPAAQTSRYLVTGAVLTLGAALLAGATWQTWSLGVAEKELGVRELAKRYREFACGRAPLPREALRLTLSDGKQLEATGDDNGRAEFRLPDDLNDRHASEGTDRAILEVNSDGRSQRVLHLAQQGSPTAE
;
A
#
# COMPACT_ATOMS: atom_id res chain seq x y z
N MET A 1 -51.21 -3.38 33.48
CA MET A 1 -49.74 -3.25 33.67
C MET A 1 -48.83 -3.99 32.66
N PRO A 2 -49.24 -4.95 31.79
CA PRO A 2 -48.29 -5.69 30.96
C PRO A 2 -47.80 -4.95 29.69
N LEU A 3 -48.61 -4.07 29.08
CA LEU A 3 -48.25 -3.43 27.80
C LEU A 3 -47.04 -2.48 27.89
N ARG A 4 -46.87 -1.77 29.02
CA ARG A 4 -45.74 -0.85 29.21
C ARG A 4 -44.41 -1.59 29.32
N PHE A 5 -44.40 -2.77 29.95
CA PHE A 5 -43.22 -3.62 30.03
C PHE A 5 -42.85 -4.18 28.65
N VAL A 6 -43.83 -4.65 27.87
CA VAL A 6 -43.59 -5.15 26.50
C VAL A 6 -43.03 -4.05 25.60
N ALA A 7 -43.60 -2.83 25.64
CA ALA A 7 -43.10 -1.71 24.83
C ALA A 7 -41.67 -1.29 25.20
N VAL A 8 -41.33 -1.24 26.49
CA VAL A 8 -39.98 -0.91 26.96
C VAL A 8 -38.98 -2.02 26.61
N SER A 9 -39.37 -3.29 26.74
CA SER A 9 -38.53 -4.42 26.35
C SER A 9 -38.32 -4.51 24.84
N VAL A 10 -39.35 -4.20 24.03
CA VAL A 10 -39.23 -4.14 22.56
C VAL A 10 -38.35 -2.96 22.14
N CYS A 11 -38.51 -1.77 22.73
CA CYS A 11 -37.62 -0.63 22.45
C CYS A 11 -36.17 -0.90 22.89
N ALA A 12 -35.96 -1.52 24.05
CA ALA A 12 -34.62 -1.87 24.53
C ALA A 12 -33.96 -2.95 23.65
N LEU A 13 -34.70 -3.98 23.22
CA LEU A 13 -34.19 -4.96 22.24
C LEU A 13 -33.94 -4.31 20.88
N SER A 14 -34.78 -3.37 20.46
CA SER A 14 -34.62 -2.66 19.18
C SER A 14 -33.36 -1.79 19.18
N LEU A 15 -33.02 -1.15 20.30
CA LEU A 15 -31.78 -0.38 20.48
C LEU A 15 -30.52 -1.26 20.55
N VAL A 16 -30.64 -2.48 21.10
CA VAL A 16 -29.52 -3.44 21.15
C VAL A 16 -29.34 -4.18 19.81
N ALA A 17 -30.43 -4.37 19.06
CA ALA A 17 -30.44 -4.95 17.71
C ALA A 17 -30.25 -3.89 16.60
N SER A 18 -30.30 -2.59 16.90
CA SER A 18 -29.96 -1.50 15.95
C SER A 18 -28.46 -1.40 15.66
N GLY A 19 -27.71 -2.49 15.81
CA GLY A 19 -26.52 -2.69 15.00
C GLY A 19 -27.02 -3.01 13.60
N CYS A 20 -27.22 -1.98 12.76
CA CYS A 20 -27.57 -2.10 11.33
C CYS A 20 -26.84 -3.31 10.72
N ALA A 21 -27.51 -4.10 9.87
CA ALA A 21 -26.89 -5.29 9.30
C ALA A 21 -25.49 -4.96 8.82
N ARG A 22 -24.50 -5.63 9.43
CA ARG A 22 -23.11 -5.37 9.11
C ARG A 22 -22.89 -5.76 7.66
N MET A 23 -22.49 -4.79 6.84
CA MET A 23 -22.10 -4.98 5.46
C MET A 23 -20.59 -4.79 5.36
N VAL A 24 -19.94 -5.65 4.59
CA VAL A 24 -18.54 -5.50 4.20
C VAL A 24 -18.51 -5.06 2.75
N VAL A 25 -17.87 -3.92 2.53
CA VAL A 25 -17.57 -3.39 1.21
C VAL A 25 -16.09 -3.62 0.96
N THR A 26 -15.80 -4.38 -0.08
CA THR A 26 -14.42 -4.60 -0.55
C THR A 26 -14.27 -3.97 -1.91
N SER A 27 -13.20 -3.21 -2.10
CA SER A 27 -12.87 -2.59 -3.39
C SER A 27 -11.56 -3.18 -3.87
N GLU A 28 -11.59 -3.79 -5.04
CA GLU A 28 -10.42 -4.37 -5.69
C GLU A 28 -10.15 -3.63 -7.00
N LEU A 29 -8.88 -3.33 -7.26
CA LEU A 29 -8.43 -2.83 -8.54
C LEU A 29 -7.99 -4.01 -9.41
N ARG A 30 -8.62 -4.15 -10.57
CA ARG A 30 -8.28 -5.16 -11.57
C ARG A 30 -7.76 -4.47 -12.82
N ALA A 31 -6.76 -5.07 -13.45
CA ALA A 31 -6.26 -4.63 -14.74
C ALA A 31 -6.38 -5.78 -15.73
N GLU A 32 -7.02 -5.53 -16.86
CA GLU A 32 -7.10 -6.49 -17.96
C GLU A 32 -6.15 -6.06 -19.08
N PRO A 33 -5.20 -6.92 -19.48
CA PRO A 33 -4.25 -6.58 -20.51
C PRO A 33 -4.94 -6.50 -21.88
N LEU A 34 -4.73 -5.40 -22.59
CA LEU A 34 -5.28 -5.20 -23.95
C LEU A 34 -4.34 -5.73 -25.03
N GLU A 35 -3.06 -5.85 -24.71
CA GLU A 35 -2.00 -6.25 -25.63
C GLU A 35 -0.96 -7.11 -24.93
N LYS A 36 -0.09 -7.78 -25.70
CA LYS A 36 1.05 -8.49 -25.11
C LYS A 36 2.06 -7.49 -24.53
N PRO A 37 2.71 -7.83 -23.40
CA PRO A 37 3.69 -6.95 -22.80
C PRO A 37 4.89 -6.75 -23.73
N ARG A 38 5.32 -5.50 -23.88
CA ARG A 38 6.48 -5.09 -24.67
C ARG A 38 7.66 -4.85 -23.75
N LYS A 39 8.81 -5.42 -24.09
CA LYS A 39 10.08 -5.13 -23.40
C LYS A 39 10.77 -3.99 -24.13
N ILE A 40 11.11 -2.95 -23.39
CA ILE A 40 11.90 -1.83 -23.89
C ILE A 40 13.05 -1.56 -22.95
N VAL A 41 14.14 -1.01 -23.50
CA VAL A 41 15.25 -0.51 -22.71
C VAL A 41 15.04 0.99 -22.54
N VAL A 42 14.98 1.46 -21.29
CA VAL A 42 14.86 2.87 -20.95
C VAL A 42 16.15 3.38 -20.33
N GLU A 43 16.57 4.57 -20.73
CA GLU A 43 17.74 5.24 -20.15
C GLU A 43 17.34 5.86 -18.81
N LEU A 44 18.06 5.48 -17.74
CA LEU A 44 17.84 6.00 -16.38
C LEU A 44 18.67 7.26 -16.09
N GLY A 45 19.64 7.55 -16.96
CA GLY A 45 20.60 8.64 -16.79
C GLY A 45 22.02 8.12 -16.66
N GLU A 46 22.92 9.06 -16.39
CA GLU A 46 24.35 8.81 -16.28
C GLU A 46 24.80 9.09 -14.85
N ARG A 47 25.70 8.27 -14.34
CA ARG A 47 26.34 8.46 -13.03
C ARG A 47 27.84 8.32 -13.16
N ALA A 48 28.58 8.99 -12.29
CA ALA A 48 29.98 8.62 -12.13
C ALA A 48 30.07 7.28 -11.40
N ALA A 49 31.09 6.50 -11.75
CA ALA A 49 31.40 5.23 -11.13
C ALA A 49 32.92 5.14 -10.99
N VAL A 50 33.34 4.53 -9.89
CA VAL A 50 34.76 4.35 -9.58
C VAL A 50 35.05 2.92 -9.21
N ASP A 51 36.27 2.49 -9.51
CA ASP A 51 36.83 1.25 -9.02
C ASP A 51 38.33 1.42 -8.87
N GLY A 52 38.96 0.49 -8.18
CA GLY A 52 40.40 0.51 -8.05
C GLY A 52 40.95 -0.76 -7.47
N TYR A 53 42.26 -0.92 -7.65
CA TYR A 53 43.00 -2.06 -7.17
C TYR A 53 44.37 -1.62 -6.70
N ARG A 54 44.97 -2.42 -5.81
CA ARG A 54 46.34 -2.18 -5.35
C ARG A 54 47.34 -2.80 -6.32
N SER A 55 48.40 -2.06 -6.60
CA SER A 55 49.55 -2.47 -7.40
C SER A 55 50.84 -2.09 -6.67
N GLY A 56 51.31 -2.97 -5.78
CA GLY A 56 52.50 -2.72 -4.96
C GLY A 56 52.30 -1.61 -3.93
N ASP A 57 53.14 -0.58 -3.99
CA ASP A 57 53.10 0.63 -3.16
C ASP A 57 52.08 1.68 -3.65
N ARG A 58 51.35 1.36 -4.73
CA ARG A 58 50.37 2.25 -5.34
C ARG A 58 48.96 1.66 -5.31
N PHE A 59 47.99 2.56 -5.26
CA PHE A 59 46.60 2.26 -5.53
C PHE A 59 46.20 2.87 -6.88
N VAL A 60 45.73 2.05 -7.81
CA VAL A 60 45.28 2.49 -9.13
C VAL A 60 43.76 2.59 -9.12
N ALA A 61 43.24 3.80 -9.26
CA ALA A 61 41.82 4.05 -9.41
C ALA A 61 41.47 4.30 -10.87
N ARG A 62 40.23 3.96 -11.24
CA ARG A 62 39.60 4.34 -12.51
C ARG A 62 38.25 4.95 -12.23
N ALA A 63 37.99 6.07 -12.87
CA ALA A 63 36.70 6.72 -12.88
C ALA A 63 36.12 6.75 -14.29
N TRP A 64 34.84 6.43 -14.39
CA TRP A 64 34.11 6.47 -15.65
C TRP A 64 32.67 6.92 -15.43
N LYS A 65 32.11 7.52 -16.46
CA LYS A 65 30.69 7.80 -16.55
C LYS A 65 30.00 6.52 -17.00
N GLU A 66 29.10 6.01 -16.16
CA GLU A 66 28.30 4.84 -16.43
C GLU A 66 26.89 5.27 -16.82
N LYS A 67 26.50 4.96 -18.05
CA LYS A 67 25.13 5.12 -18.53
C LYS A 67 24.33 3.93 -18.03
N ARG A 68 23.30 4.20 -17.21
CA ARG A 68 22.43 3.16 -16.68
C ARG A 68 21.18 3.04 -17.53
N CYS A 69 20.84 1.80 -17.85
CA CYS A 69 19.60 1.44 -18.51
C CYS A 69 18.79 0.51 -17.62
N ALA A 70 17.48 0.48 -17.84
CA ALA A 70 16.61 -0.51 -17.25
C ALA A 70 15.78 -1.22 -18.32
N ASP A 71 15.58 -2.51 -18.10
CA ASP A 71 14.54 -3.23 -18.80
C ASP A 71 13.19 -2.87 -18.17
N GLU A 72 12.33 -2.25 -18.98
CA GLU A 72 10.96 -1.88 -18.61
C GLU A 72 9.99 -2.71 -19.45
N LEU A 73 9.04 -3.34 -18.75
CA LEU A 73 7.95 -4.06 -19.37
C LEU A 73 6.73 -3.14 -19.38
N ARG A 74 6.30 -2.76 -20.58
CA ARG A 74 5.15 -1.88 -20.81
C ARG A 74 3.99 -2.65 -21.40
N GLN A 75 2.79 -2.35 -20.93
CA GLN A 75 1.58 -2.99 -21.40
C GLN A 75 0.38 -2.08 -21.22
N ASN A 76 -0.37 -1.80 -22.29
CA ASN A 76 -1.68 -1.18 -22.15
C ASN A 76 -2.65 -2.14 -21.47
N ALA A 77 -3.28 -1.65 -20.40
CA ALA A 77 -4.29 -2.38 -19.67
C ALA A 77 -5.51 -1.49 -19.43
N ARG A 78 -6.68 -2.12 -19.44
CA ARG A 78 -7.93 -1.49 -19.02
C ARG A 78 -8.12 -1.73 -17.53
N GLY A 79 -8.29 -0.64 -16.78
CA GLY A 79 -8.50 -0.68 -15.34
C GLY A 79 -9.99 -0.82 -15.00
N TYR A 80 -10.28 -1.66 -14.02
CA TYR A 80 -11.60 -1.84 -13.45
C TYR A 80 -11.50 -1.71 -11.93
N GLN A 81 -12.45 -1.00 -11.34
CA GLN A 81 -12.70 -1.04 -9.91
C GLN A 81 -13.88 -1.97 -9.67
N ARG A 82 -13.63 -3.08 -8.99
CA ARG A 82 -14.65 -4.03 -8.59
C ARG A 82 -14.99 -3.81 -7.12
N THR A 83 -16.18 -3.30 -6.87
CA THR A 83 -16.72 -3.12 -5.52
C THR A 83 -17.67 -4.26 -5.23
N THR A 84 -17.35 -5.07 -4.22
CA THR A 84 -18.20 -6.16 -3.76
C THR A 84 -18.77 -5.83 -2.39
N THR A 85 -20.10 -5.75 -2.33
CA THR A 85 -20.85 -5.52 -1.09
C THR A 85 -21.51 -6.83 -0.66
N ARG A 86 -21.19 -7.31 0.55
CA ARG A 86 -21.74 -8.54 1.12
C ARG A 86 -22.25 -8.31 2.53
N ALA A 87 -23.33 -8.99 2.88
CA ALA A 87 -23.79 -9.09 4.26
C ALA A 87 -22.80 -9.93 5.08
N VAL A 88 -22.54 -9.54 6.33
CA VAL A 88 -21.68 -10.26 7.26
C VAL A 88 -22.50 -11.31 8.01
N GLY A 89 -22.27 -12.58 7.70
CA GLY A 89 -22.97 -13.69 8.34
C GLY A 89 -24.49 -13.59 8.15
N TYR A 90 -25.25 -13.71 9.24
CA TYR A 90 -26.71 -13.68 9.24
C TYR A 90 -27.31 -12.32 9.61
N SER A 91 -26.49 -11.25 9.64
CA SER A 91 -26.92 -9.93 10.11
C SER A 91 -28.17 -9.41 9.40
N LEU A 92 -28.20 -9.52 8.07
CA LEU A 92 -29.34 -9.09 7.24
C LEU A 92 -30.58 -9.97 7.48
N ALA A 93 -30.40 -11.28 7.62
CA ALA A 93 -31.51 -12.20 7.89
C ALA A 93 -32.13 -11.94 9.27
N VAL A 94 -31.31 -11.63 10.28
CA VAL A 94 -31.79 -11.24 11.61
C VAL A 94 -32.57 -9.93 11.56
N GLU A 95 -32.10 -8.93 10.79
CA GLU A 95 -32.82 -7.66 10.62
C GLU A 95 -34.19 -7.86 9.95
N TRP A 96 -34.28 -8.70 8.93
CA TRP A 96 -35.55 -9.11 8.30
C TRP A 96 -36.50 -9.79 9.28
N LEU A 97 -36.01 -10.76 10.07
CA LEU A 97 -36.82 -11.48 11.05
C LEU A 97 -37.30 -10.57 12.18
N PHE A 98 -36.43 -9.69 12.69
CA PHE A 98 -36.80 -8.73 13.75
C PHE A 98 -37.78 -7.67 13.24
N GLY A 99 -37.49 -7.05 12.10
CA GLY A 99 -38.39 -6.06 11.49
C GLY A 99 -39.77 -6.66 11.22
N GLY A 100 -39.80 -7.89 10.69
CA GLY A 100 -41.03 -8.65 10.47
C GLY A 100 -41.81 -8.93 11.76
N ALA A 101 -41.12 -9.42 12.80
CA ALA A 101 -41.74 -9.71 14.09
C ALA A 101 -42.31 -8.46 14.77
N VAL A 102 -41.56 -7.35 14.77
CA VAL A 102 -42.00 -6.07 15.36
C VAL A 102 -43.18 -5.49 14.59
N ALA A 103 -43.13 -5.51 13.25
CA ALA A 103 -44.24 -5.05 12.42
C ALA A 103 -45.51 -5.90 12.65
N ALA A 104 -45.36 -7.23 12.70
CA ALA A 104 -46.48 -8.14 12.98
C ALA A 104 -47.10 -7.91 14.37
N LEU A 105 -46.28 -7.67 15.40
CA LEU A 105 -46.75 -7.34 16.74
C LEU A 105 -47.48 -5.99 16.78
N GLY A 106 -46.95 -4.97 16.11
CA GLY A 106 -47.60 -3.66 16.00
C GLY A 106 -48.95 -3.74 15.28
N ALA A 107 -49.00 -4.44 14.14
CA ALA A 107 -50.22 -4.66 13.36
C ALA A 107 -51.27 -5.47 14.14
N SER A 108 -50.84 -6.53 14.82
CA SER A 108 -51.73 -7.35 15.65
C SER A 108 -52.27 -6.58 16.85
N GLY A 109 -51.43 -5.76 17.48
CA GLY A 109 -51.83 -4.87 18.57
C GLY A 109 -52.86 -3.84 18.12
N MET A 110 -52.64 -3.19 16.97
CA MET A 110 -53.63 -2.28 16.36
C MET A 110 -54.94 -3.00 16.03
N GLY A 111 -54.87 -4.15 15.37
CA GLY A 111 -56.05 -4.94 14.99
C GLY A 111 -56.84 -5.36 16.21
N PHE A 112 -56.16 -5.77 17.29
CA PHE A 112 -56.81 -6.10 18.56
C PHE A 112 -57.51 -4.89 19.19
N THR A 113 -56.86 -3.72 19.23
CA THR A 113 -57.45 -2.47 19.74
C THR A 113 -58.61 -1.94 18.89
N ALA A 114 -58.65 -2.28 17.60
CA ALA A 114 -59.74 -1.94 16.71
C ALA A 114 -60.93 -2.91 16.86
N ALA A 115 -60.65 -4.20 17.06
CA ALA A 115 -61.67 -5.23 17.21
C ALA A 115 -62.34 -5.22 18.60
N HIS A 116 -61.59 -4.89 19.64
CA HIS A 116 -62.09 -4.79 21.01
C HIS A 116 -62.15 -3.32 21.38
N GLY A 117 -63.37 -2.76 21.41
CA GLY A 117 -63.65 -1.39 21.85
C GLY A 117 -63.16 -1.12 23.28
N PRO A 118 -63.30 0.12 23.77
CA PRO A 118 -62.82 0.47 25.10
C PRO A 118 -63.48 -0.41 26.17
N ASP A 119 -62.70 -0.84 27.16
CA ASP A 119 -63.22 -1.61 28.28
C ASP A 119 -64.26 -0.74 29.04
N ALA A 120 -65.30 -1.36 29.63
CA ALA A 120 -66.35 -0.61 30.33
C ALA A 120 -65.76 0.25 31.46
N GLY A 121 -65.92 1.57 31.37
CA GLY A 121 -65.35 2.53 32.32
C GLY A 121 -63.95 3.04 31.99
N GLU A 122 -63.37 2.66 30.84
CA GLU A 122 -62.06 3.14 30.42
C GLU A 122 -62.13 4.58 29.87
N ALA A 123 -61.23 5.45 30.36
CA ALA A 123 -61.16 6.82 29.90
C ALA A 123 -60.70 6.88 28.43
N PRO A 124 -61.25 7.77 27.59
CA PRO A 124 -60.90 7.89 26.17
C PRO A 124 -59.39 8.13 25.94
N ALA A 125 -58.71 8.78 26.89
CA ALA A 125 -57.25 8.99 26.85
C ALA A 125 -56.45 7.67 26.91
N ALA A 126 -56.94 6.65 27.61
CA ALA A 126 -56.27 5.36 27.70
C ALA A 126 -56.36 4.60 26.38
N GLN A 127 -57.49 4.67 25.68
CA GLN A 127 -57.66 4.09 24.36
C GLN A 127 -56.73 4.75 23.32
N THR A 128 -56.66 6.08 23.30
CA THR A 128 -55.73 6.83 22.42
C THR A 128 -54.28 6.44 22.69
N SER A 129 -53.90 6.23 23.96
CA SER A 129 -52.55 5.80 24.31
C SER A 129 -52.21 4.39 23.78
N ARG A 130 -53.17 3.45 23.76
CA ARG A 130 -52.98 2.10 23.20
C ARG A 130 -52.74 2.16 21.68
N TYR A 131 -53.48 3.00 20.96
CA TYR A 131 -53.28 3.25 19.53
C TYR A 131 -51.93 3.90 19.22
N LEU A 132 -51.51 4.88 20.03
CA LEU A 132 -50.20 5.52 19.86
C LEU A 132 -49.04 4.54 20.08
N VAL A 133 -49.14 3.67 21.09
CA VAL A 133 -48.11 2.66 21.37
C VAL A 133 -48.03 1.61 20.26
N THR A 134 -49.16 1.04 19.86
CA THR A 134 -49.20 0.04 18.77
C THR A 134 -48.83 0.65 17.42
N GLY A 135 -49.21 1.91 17.19
CA GLY A 135 -48.71 2.81 16.15
C GLY A 135 -47.21 2.90 16.08
N ALA A 136 -46.58 3.32 17.17
CA ALA A 136 -45.13 3.46 17.24
C ALA A 136 -44.40 2.13 17.02
N VAL A 137 -44.94 1.02 17.51
CA VAL A 137 -44.35 -0.32 17.30
C VAL A 137 -44.45 -0.73 15.82
N LEU A 138 -45.59 -0.52 15.18
CA LEU A 138 -45.77 -0.84 13.76
C LEU A 138 -44.84 -0.01 12.87
N THR A 139 -44.74 1.29 13.11
CA THR A 139 -43.87 2.18 12.32
C THR A 139 -42.39 1.83 12.50
N LEU A 140 -41.97 1.46 13.71
CA LEU A 140 -40.61 0.97 13.98
C LEU A 140 -40.31 -0.31 13.18
N GLY A 141 -41.22 -1.29 13.21
CA GLY A 141 -41.08 -2.53 12.45
C GLY A 141 -41.00 -2.28 10.94
N ALA A 142 -41.85 -1.40 10.43
CA ALA A 142 -41.85 -1.01 9.02
C ALA A 142 -40.54 -0.30 8.62
N ALA A 143 -40.00 0.58 9.47
CA ALA A 143 -38.74 1.26 9.22
C ALA A 143 -37.54 0.29 9.17
N LEU A 144 -37.51 -0.71 10.06
CA LEU A 144 -36.49 -1.77 10.04
C LEU A 144 -36.58 -2.61 8.74
N LEU A 145 -37.78 -2.97 8.30
CA LEU A 145 -37.97 -3.69 7.05
C LEU A 145 -37.57 -2.86 5.82
N ALA A 146 -37.84 -1.56 5.82
CA ALA A 146 -37.38 -0.63 4.79
C ALA A 146 -35.85 -0.53 4.75
N GLY A 147 -35.19 -0.51 5.92
CA GLY A 147 -33.73 -0.58 6.04
C GLY A 147 -33.17 -1.88 5.45
N ALA A 148 -33.72 -3.03 5.87
CA ALA A 148 -33.31 -4.34 5.39
C ALA A 148 -33.50 -4.51 3.87
N THR A 149 -34.60 -4.04 3.31
CA THR A 149 -34.84 -4.06 1.85
C THR A 149 -33.81 -3.21 1.11
N TRP A 150 -33.57 -1.98 1.56
CA TRP A 150 -32.57 -1.10 0.97
C TRP A 150 -31.16 -1.72 0.98
N GLN A 151 -30.77 -2.30 2.11
CA GLN A 151 -29.50 -3.02 2.23
C GLN A 151 -29.44 -4.27 1.35
N THR A 152 -30.55 -4.97 1.16
CA THR A 152 -30.61 -6.13 0.26
C THR A 152 -30.35 -5.70 -1.19
N TRP A 153 -30.85 -4.53 -1.60
CA TRP A 153 -30.62 -4.00 -2.94
C TRP A 153 -29.20 -3.47 -3.17
N SER A 154 -28.49 -3.08 -2.09
CA SER A 154 -27.09 -2.64 -2.20
C SER A 154 -26.09 -3.80 -2.21
N LEU A 155 -26.54 -5.04 -2.00
CA LEU A 155 -25.72 -6.23 -2.15
C LEU A 155 -25.40 -6.49 -3.61
N GLY A 156 -24.17 -6.97 -3.86
CA GLY A 156 -23.77 -7.42 -5.18
C GLY A 156 -22.36 -6.99 -5.55
N VAL A 157 -22.11 -7.07 -6.84
CA VAL A 157 -20.83 -6.71 -7.46
C VAL A 157 -21.11 -5.56 -8.42
N ALA A 158 -20.48 -4.42 -8.15
CA ALA A 158 -20.44 -3.30 -9.06
C ALA A 158 -19.05 -3.21 -9.68
N GLU A 159 -19.00 -3.13 -11.00
CA GLU A 159 -17.76 -2.89 -11.75
C GLU A 159 -17.81 -1.51 -12.39
N LYS A 160 -16.79 -0.70 -12.11
CA LYS A 160 -16.61 0.62 -12.70
C LYS A 160 -15.36 0.63 -13.55
N GLU A 161 -15.50 0.97 -14.83
CA GLU A 161 -14.36 1.17 -15.71
C GLU A 161 -13.59 2.44 -15.31
N LEU A 162 -12.28 2.30 -15.12
CA LEU A 162 -11.36 3.40 -14.77
C LEU A 162 -10.65 3.97 -16.00
N GLY A 163 -10.84 3.34 -17.16
CA GLY A 163 -10.23 3.69 -18.43
C GLY A 163 -8.97 2.88 -18.76
N VAL A 164 -8.30 3.27 -19.83
CA VAL A 164 -7.10 2.60 -20.34
C VAL A 164 -5.85 3.35 -19.87
N ARG A 165 -4.87 2.61 -19.36
CA ARG A 165 -3.57 3.15 -18.95
C ARG A 165 -2.45 2.22 -19.39
N GLU A 166 -1.28 2.80 -19.67
CA GLU A 166 -0.06 2.03 -19.87
C GLU A 166 0.52 1.67 -18.50
N LEU A 167 0.62 0.37 -18.22
CA LEU A 167 1.31 -0.16 -17.05
C LEU A 167 2.79 -0.33 -17.39
N ALA A 168 3.66 0.23 -16.56
CA ALA A 168 5.10 0.10 -16.68
C ALA A 168 5.67 -0.60 -15.44
N LYS A 169 6.42 -1.68 -15.65
CA LYS A 169 7.14 -2.39 -14.59
C LYS A 169 8.61 -2.52 -14.94
N ARG A 170 9.47 -1.93 -14.10
CA ARG A 170 10.92 -2.11 -14.16
C ARG A 170 11.32 -3.38 -13.43
N TYR A 171 12.25 -4.15 -13.98
CA TYR A 171 12.66 -5.43 -13.37
C TYR A 171 14.15 -5.69 -13.35
N ARG A 172 14.95 -5.00 -14.19
CA ARG A 172 16.41 -5.10 -14.15
C ARG A 172 17.06 -3.78 -14.52
N GLU A 173 18.05 -3.37 -13.74
CA GLU A 173 18.93 -2.25 -14.06
C GLU A 173 20.32 -2.77 -14.42
N PHE A 174 20.95 -2.18 -15.42
CA PHE A 174 22.28 -2.59 -15.90
C PHE A 174 23.04 -1.41 -16.51
N ALA A 175 24.35 -1.57 -16.67
CA ALA A 175 25.19 -0.61 -17.39
C ALA A 175 25.06 -0.87 -18.89
N CYS A 176 24.66 0.14 -19.66
CA CYS A 176 24.53 0.07 -21.11
C CYS A 176 25.60 0.87 -21.86
N GLY A 177 26.42 1.64 -21.14
CA GLY A 177 27.57 2.34 -21.69
C GLY A 177 28.53 2.76 -20.59
N ARG A 178 29.83 2.78 -20.91
CA ARG A 178 30.90 3.29 -20.06
C ARG A 178 31.77 4.23 -20.88
N ALA A 179 32.06 5.41 -20.35
CA ALA A 179 32.97 6.37 -20.95
C ALA A 179 33.94 6.89 -19.88
N PRO A 180 35.24 7.06 -20.16
CA PRO A 180 36.19 7.55 -19.18
C PRO A 180 35.78 8.94 -18.66
N LEU A 181 36.10 9.22 -17.40
CA LEU A 181 35.95 10.54 -16.79
C LEU A 181 37.35 11.22 -16.75
N PRO A 182 37.76 11.91 -17.84
CA PRO A 182 39.10 12.47 -17.92
C PRO A 182 39.27 13.63 -16.94
N ARG A 183 40.46 13.70 -16.32
CA ARG A 183 40.90 14.86 -15.52
C ARG A 183 40.02 15.21 -14.31
N GLU A 184 39.23 14.25 -13.85
CA GLU A 184 38.46 14.35 -12.61
C GLU A 184 39.37 14.17 -11.39
N ALA A 185 39.11 14.94 -10.33
CA ALA A 185 39.81 14.78 -9.07
C ALA A 185 39.21 13.60 -8.30
N LEU A 186 40.03 12.60 -8.02
CA LEU A 186 39.67 11.41 -7.24
C LEU A 186 40.26 11.53 -5.84
N ARG A 187 39.43 11.18 -4.84
CA ARG A 187 39.81 11.19 -3.43
C ARG A 187 39.76 9.79 -2.86
N LEU A 188 40.87 9.33 -2.29
CA LEU A 188 40.97 8.08 -1.56
C LEU A 188 41.07 8.40 -0.06
N THR A 189 40.04 8.03 0.70
CA THR A 189 40.01 8.16 2.15
C THR A 189 40.34 6.82 2.79
N LEU A 190 41.43 6.78 3.55
CA LEU A 190 41.95 5.59 4.21
C LEU A 190 41.21 5.32 5.53
N SER A 191 41.39 4.12 6.10
CA SER A 191 40.77 3.71 7.37
C SER A 191 41.17 4.60 8.56
N ASP A 192 42.35 5.23 8.51
CA ASP A 192 42.86 6.17 9.49
C ASP A 192 42.34 7.61 9.29
N GLY A 193 41.49 7.83 8.29
CA GLY A 193 40.94 9.14 7.94
C GLY A 193 41.86 10.02 7.09
N LYS A 194 43.08 9.58 6.75
CA LYS A 194 43.94 10.30 5.80
C LYS A 194 43.28 10.32 4.42
N GLN A 195 43.33 11.48 3.78
CA GLN A 195 42.81 11.69 2.44
C GLN A 195 43.97 11.87 1.46
N LEU A 196 43.97 11.08 0.40
CA LEU A 196 44.88 11.22 -0.72
C LEU A 196 44.07 11.70 -1.92
N GLU A 197 44.59 12.70 -2.64
CA GLU A 197 43.95 13.24 -3.84
C GLU A 197 44.86 13.02 -5.04
N ALA A 198 44.26 12.63 -6.16
CA ALA A 198 44.96 12.48 -7.43
C ALA A 198 44.03 12.87 -8.58
N THR A 199 44.59 13.52 -9.59
CA THR A 199 43.86 13.87 -10.82
C THR A 199 43.97 12.73 -11.82
N GLY A 200 42.84 12.32 -12.39
CA GLY A 200 42.80 11.30 -13.43
C GLY A 200 43.51 11.73 -14.71
N ASP A 201 44.09 10.78 -15.42
CA ASP A 201 44.59 10.96 -16.79
C ASP A 201 43.44 11.08 -17.81
N ASP A 202 43.77 11.15 -19.11
CA ASP A 202 42.77 11.24 -20.18
C ASP A 202 41.91 9.96 -20.31
N ASN A 203 42.30 8.85 -19.66
CA ASN A 203 41.52 7.62 -19.56
C ASN A 203 40.75 7.49 -18.23
N GLY A 204 40.76 8.54 -17.39
CA GLY A 204 40.13 8.54 -16.07
C GLY A 204 40.85 7.66 -15.05
N ARG A 205 42.11 7.30 -15.29
CA ARG A 205 42.94 6.54 -14.35
C ARG A 205 43.73 7.51 -13.47
N ALA A 206 43.72 7.29 -12.16
CA ALA A 206 44.57 8.01 -11.21
C ALA A 206 45.40 7.03 -10.38
N GLU A 207 46.62 7.42 -10.04
CA GLU A 207 47.50 6.64 -9.18
C GLU A 207 47.71 7.37 -7.86
N PHE A 208 47.47 6.67 -6.75
CA PHE A 208 47.74 7.15 -5.41
C PHE A 208 48.95 6.41 -4.86
N ARG A 209 49.93 7.16 -4.35
CA ARG A 209 51.03 6.57 -3.60
C ARG A 209 50.57 6.29 -2.17
N LEU A 210 50.63 5.03 -1.75
CA LEU A 210 50.23 4.65 -0.40
C LEU A 210 51.35 5.02 0.60
N PRO A 211 51.01 5.51 1.79
CA PRO A 211 51.98 5.75 2.86
C PRO A 211 52.70 4.45 3.28
N ASP A 212 53.99 4.54 3.62
CA ASP A 212 54.82 3.38 3.98
C ASP A 212 54.29 2.63 5.22
N ASP A 213 53.71 3.36 6.18
CA ASP A 213 53.07 2.81 7.38
C ASP A 213 51.86 1.91 7.07
N LEU A 214 51.17 2.17 5.96
CA LEU A 214 50.04 1.39 5.49
C LEU A 214 50.50 0.14 4.72
N ASN A 215 51.65 0.20 4.05
CA ASN A 215 52.27 -0.97 3.44
C ASN A 215 52.67 -2.00 4.50
N ASP A 216 53.20 -1.53 5.64
CA ASP A 216 53.67 -2.38 6.73
C ASP A 216 52.51 -3.00 7.55
N ARG A 217 51.49 -2.21 7.91
CA ARG A 217 50.32 -2.71 8.67
C ARG A 217 49.49 -3.74 7.91
N HIS A 218 49.45 -3.61 6.59
CA HIS A 218 48.76 -4.59 5.75
C HIS A 218 49.40 -5.98 5.76
N ALA A 219 50.73 -6.05 5.93
CA ALA A 219 51.43 -7.32 6.04
C ALA A 219 51.07 -8.08 7.32
N SER A 220 50.56 -7.38 8.36
CA SER A 220 50.23 -7.95 9.66
C SER A 220 48.73 -8.16 9.93
N GLU A 221 47.82 -7.30 9.44
CA GLU A 221 46.41 -7.25 9.91
C GLU A 221 45.32 -7.52 8.85
N GLY A 222 45.68 -7.71 7.58
CA GLY A 222 44.85 -8.41 6.59
C GLY A 222 43.58 -7.73 6.06
N THR A 223 43.06 -6.62 6.61
CA THR A 223 41.84 -5.99 6.06
C THR A 223 41.71 -4.47 6.30
N ASP A 224 42.51 -3.63 5.64
CA ASP A 224 42.16 -2.20 5.54
C ASP A 224 41.13 -1.94 4.44
N ARG A 225 40.17 -1.08 4.78
CA ARG A 225 39.15 -0.55 3.88
C ARG A 225 39.51 0.89 3.54
N ALA A 226 39.27 1.26 2.29
CA ALA A 226 39.34 2.65 1.85
C ALA A 226 38.05 3.04 1.13
N ILE A 227 37.74 4.33 1.12
CA ILE A 227 36.62 4.90 0.38
C ILE A 227 37.21 5.70 -0.78
N LEU A 228 36.89 5.30 -2.01
CA LEU A 228 37.23 6.05 -3.21
C LEU A 228 36.03 6.85 -3.69
N GLU A 229 36.25 8.12 -3.97
CA GLU A 229 35.19 9.07 -4.34
C GLU A 229 35.63 9.94 -5.51
N VAL A 230 34.65 10.34 -6.34
CA VAL A 230 34.82 11.40 -7.33
C VAL A 230 34.48 12.74 -6.66
N ASN A 231 35.46 13.64 -6.59
CA ASN A 231 35.35 14.88 -5.79
C ASN A 231 34.28 15.84 -6.33
N SER A 232 33.99 15.80 -7.63
CA SER A 232 33.00 16.68 -8.28
C SER A 232 31.54 16.33 -7.96
N ASP A 233 31.23 15.07 -7.64
CA ASP A 233 29.86 14.56 -7.49
C ASP A 233 29.52 14.24 -6.03
N GLY A 234 30.49 13.82 -5.22
CA GLY A 234 30.29 13.48 -3.79
C GLY A 234 29.30 12.33 -3.51
N ARG A 235 28.57 11.85 -4.52
CA ARG A 235 27.61 10.73 -4.47
C ARG A 235 28.21 9.43 -4.98
N SER A 236 29.20 9.54 -5.84
CA SER A 236 29.90 8.42 -6.46
C SER A 236 31.04 7.96 -5.56
N GLN A 237 30.70 7.09 -4.61
CA GLN A 237 31.63 6.50 -3.64
C GLN A 237 31.65 4.98 -3.76
N ARG A 238 32.83 4.38 -3.55
CA ARG A 238 32.97 2.92 -3.45
C ARG A 238 33.89 2.56 -2.29
N VAL A 239 33.42 1.65 -1.45
CA VAL A 239 34.24 1.02 -0.41
C VAL A 239 35.06 -0.07 -1.06
N LEU A 240 36.37 0.00 -0.86
CA LEU A 240 37.37 -0.87 -1.48
C LEU A 240 38.16 -1.59 -0.39
N HIS A 241 38.57 -2.80 -0.69
CA HIS A 241 39.48 -3.58 0.16
C HIS A 241 40.89 -3.44 -0.37
N LEU A 242 41.75 -2.74 0.38
CA LEU A 242 43.14 -2.47 -0.03
C LEU A 242 44.03 -3.73 -0.02
N ALA A 243 43.52 -4.83 0.54
CA ALA A 243 44.20 -6.13 0.59
C ALA A 243 44.08 -6.96 -0.70
N GLN A 244 43.15 -6.63 -1.62
CA GLN A 244 43.05 -7.36 -2.89
C GLN A 244 44.14 -6.90 -3.86
N GLN A 245 45.23 -7.66 -3.94
CA GLN A 245 46.07 -7.67 -5.14
C GLN A 245 45.22 -8.20 -6.29
N GLY A 246 44.86 -7.31 -7.21
CA GLY A 246 44.03 -7.64 -8.36
C GLY A 246 44.66 -7.12 -9.63
N SER A 247 44.64 -7.93 -10.68
CA SER A 247 44.64 -7.42 -12.05
C SER A 247 43.33 -6.64 -12.28
N PRO A 248 43.31 -5.68 -13.24
CA PRO A 248 42.06 -5.01 -13.59
C PRO A 248 40.98 -6.05 -13.84
N THR A 249 39.83 -5.91 -13.19
CA THR A 249 38.66 -6.74 -13.44
C THR A 249 38.39 -6.73 -14.94
N ALA A 250 38.68 -7.87 -15.58
CA ALA A 250 38.34 -8.11 -16.97
C ALA A 250 36.82 -8.35 -16.99
N GLU A 251 36.07 -7.27 -17.22
CA GLU A 251 34.70 -7.33 -17.73
C GLU A 251 34.69 -6.89 -19.19
#